data_AF-A0A7Z2VHU9-F1
#
_entry.id   AF-A0A7Z2VHU9-F1
#
_cell.length_a   1.000
_cell.length_b   1.000
_cell.length_c   1.000
_cell.angle_alpha   90.00
_cell.angle_beta   90.00
_cell.angle_gamma   90.00
#
_symmetry.space_group_name_H-M   'P 1'
#
loop_
_entity.id
_entity.type
_entity.pdbx_description
1 polymer ?
#
loop_
_entity_poly.entity_id
_entity_poly.type
_entity_poly.pdbx_seq_one_letter_code
_entity_poly.pdbx_strand_id
1 'polypeptide(L)'
;MLLDNTGLNGIRSDLGHLDDSSDKLGFVRWQWEYRRATYDLKLQDRSNGQDYFLRITTRAVEGKLENPDAILEVEAVYIGRATFPHGLDYESPIPEPILNTATQRAQELKKLLS
;
A
#
# COMPACT_ATOMS: atom_id res chain seq x y z
N MET A 1 -1.19 12.12 1.40
CA MET A 1 -2.65 12.25 1.35
C MET A 1 -3.29 10.91 1.68
N LEU A 2 -4.21 10.87 2.65
CA LEU A 2 -5.00 9.67 2.99
C LEU A 2 -6.02 9.35 1.90
N LEU A 3 -6.28 8.06 1.66
CA LEU A 3 -7.26 7.56 0.70
C LEU A 3 -8.36 6.76 1.43
N ASP A 4 -9.35 7.46 1.98
CA ASP A 4 -10.36 6.85 2.87
C ASP A 4 -11.37 5.95 2.13
N ASN A 5 -11.65 6.23 0.84
CA ASN A 5 -12.67 5.52 0.06
C ASN A 5 -12.13 4.33 -0.75
N THR A 6 -10.99 3.76 -0.35
CA THR A 6 -10.45 2.54 -0.97
C THR A 6 -11.23 1.29 -0.57
N GLY A 7 -11.87 1.34 0.61
CA GLY A 7 -12.57 0.22 1.21
C GLY A 7 -11.67 -0.94 1.63
N LEU A 8 -10.34 -0.69 1.71
CA LEU A 8 -9.35 -1.63 2.23
C LEU A 8 -9.20 -1.53 3.75
N ASN A 9 -9.41 -0.34 4.34
CA ASN A 9 -9.28 -0.14 5.79
C ASN A 9 -10.18 -1.12 6.56
N GLY A 10 -9.60 -1.78 7.55
CA GLY A 10 -10.27 -2.79 8.37
C GLY A 10 -10.38 -4.19 7.73
N ILE A 11 -9.97 -4.38 6.46
CA ILE A 11 -9.87 -5.73 5.90
C ILE A 11 -8.82 -6.52 6.67
N ARG A 12 -9.17 -7.77 6.98
CA ARG A 12 -8.29 -8.75 7.61
C ARG A 12 -7.98 -9.87 6.63
N SER A 13 -6.73 -10.31 6.62
CA SER A 13 -6.26 -11.45 5.84
C SER A 13 -5.01 -12.01 6.51
N ASP A 14 -4.70 -13.28 6.25
CA ASP A 14 -3.40 -13.82 6.63
C ASP A 14 -2.27 -13.17 5.82
N LEU A 15 -1.05 -13.19 6.37
CA LEU A 15 0.14 -12.58 5.79
C LEU A 15 0.48 -13.17 4.42
N GLY A 16 0.37 -14.50 4.28
CA GLY A 16 0.69 -15.19 3.02
C GLY A 16 -0.20 -14.71 1.88
N HIS A 17 -1.52 -14.67 2.12
CA HIS A 17 -2.48 -14.19 1.14
C HIS A 17 -2.33 -12.69 0.83
N LEU A 18 -1.98 -11.87 1.82
CA LEU A 18 -1.66 -10.45 1.62
C LEU A 18 -0.40 -10.26 0.77
N ASP A 19 0.68 -10.97 1.11
CA ASP A 19 1.93 -10.91 0.37
C ASP A 19 1.70 -11.35 -1.09
N ASP A 20 1.07 -12.50 -1.33
CA ASP A 20 0.77 -13.03 -2.67
C ASP A 20 -0.15 -12.10 -3.50
N SER A 21 -1.20 -11.55 -2.88
CA SER A 21 -2.15 -10.68 -3.57
C SER A 21 -1.55 -9.31 -3.91
N SER A 22 -0.72 -8.79 -3.00
CA SER A 22 -0.03 -7.52 -3.19
C SER A 22 1.06 -7.63 -4.27
N ASP A 23 1.82 -8.72 -4.29
CA ASP A 23 2.88 -8.98 -5.27
C ASP A 23 2.34 -9.06 -6.71
N LYS A 24 1.18 -9.73 -6.91
CA LYS A 24 0.47 -9.77 -8.21
C LYS A 24 0.15 -8.40 -8.79
N LEU A 25 0.03 -7.38 -7.94
CA LEU A 25 -0.26 -5.99 -8.33
C LEU A 25 0.98 -5.09 -8.34
N GLY A 26 2.16 -5.66 -8.04
CA GLY A 26 3.45 -4.96 -8.04
C GLY A 26 3.74 -4.16 -6.77
N PHE A 27 3.00 -4.40 -5.69
CA PHE A 27 3.37 -3.85 -4.38
C PHE A 27 4.61 -4.57 -3.85
N VAL A 28 5.45 -3.84 -3.12
CA VAL A 28 6.63 -4.41 -2.49
C VAL A 28 6.65 -4.07 -1.00
N ARG A 29 6.92 -5.08 -0.17
CA ARG A 29 7.04 -4.92 1.29
C ARG A 29 8.50 -4.65 1.69
N TRP A 30 8.82 -3.38 1.99
CA TRP A 30 10.20 -2.91 2.22
C TRP A 30 10.58 -2.69 3.70
N GLN A 31 10.06 -3.47 4.65
CA GLN A 31 10.39 -3.31 6.07
C GLN A 31 10.48 -4.65 6.81
N TRP A 32 11.51 -4.76 7.65
CA TRP A 32 11.71 -5.87 8.58
C TRP A 32 11.18 -5.46 9.96
N GLU A 33 9.89 -5.63 10.16
CA GLU A 33 9.21 -5.34 11.42
C GLU A 33 8.36 -6.56 11.81
N TYR A 34 8.24 -6.85 13.11
CA TYR A 34 7.54 -8.05 13.58
C TYR A 34 6.01 -7.94 13.59
N ARG A 35 5.46 -6.72 13.55
CA ARG A 35 4.03 -6.45 13.76
C ARG A 35 3.37 -5.54 12.74
N ARG A 36 4.13 -4.87 11.88
CA ARG A 36 3.59 -3.97 10.87
C ARG A 36 4.15 -4.36 9.51
N ALA A 37 3.28 -4.59 8.55
CA ALA A 37 3.69 -4.69 7.15
C ALA A 37 3.32 -3.39 6.44
N THR A 38 4.24 -2.94 5.60
CA THR A 38 4.05 -1.76 4.77
C THR A 38 4.29 -2.17 3.33
N TYR A 39 3.25 -2.08 2.51
CA TYR A 39 3.28 -2.44 1.09
C TYR A 39 3.29 -1.16 0.26
N ASP A 40 4.30 -1.00 -0.59
CA ASP A 40 4.48 0.17 -1.44
C ASP A 40 4.37 -0.19 -2.91
N LEU A 41 3.50 0.52 -3.64
CA LEU A 41 3.43 0.48 -5.09
C LEU A 41 3.96 1.80 -5.65
N LYS A 42 5.02 1.71 -6.45
CA LYS A 42 5.60 2.84 -7.18
C LYS A 42 4.74 3.16 -8.41
N LEU A 43 4.30 4.41 -8.52
CA LEU A 43 3.60 4.97 -9.67
C LEU A 43 4.45 6.11 -10.24
N GLN A 44 4.80 6.04 -11.53
CA GLN A 44 5.57 7.10 -12.18
C GLN A 44 4.67 7.94 -13.09
N ASP A 45 4.71 9.24 -12.89
CA ASP A 45 4.14 10.20 -13.84
C ASP A 45 5.10 10.38 -15.01
N ARG A 46 4.73 9.81 -16.16
CA ARG A 46 5.55 9.86 -17.37
C ARG A 46 5.69 11.27 -17.97
N SER A 47 4.82 12.21 -17.58
CA SER A 47 4.84 13.58 -18.13
C SER A 47 5.98 14.42 -17.57
N ASN A 48 6.35 14.20 -16.31
CA ASN A 48 7.34 15.00 -15.58
C ASN A 48 8.42 14.14 -14.89
N GLY A 49 8.32 12.81 -14.99
CA GLY A 49 9.26 11.85 -14.40
C GLY A 49 9.15 11.71 -12.88
N GLN A 50 8.14 12.30 -12.24
CA GLN A 50 7.97 12.23 -10.80
C GLN A 50 7.43 10.87 -10.35
N ASP A 51 7.98 10.39 -9.25
CA ASP A 51 7.58 9.14 -8.63
C ASP A 51 6.61 9.42 -7.48
N TYR A 52 5.61 8.55 -7.37
CA TYR A 52 4.61 8.53 -6.32
C TYR A 52 4.54 7.13 -5.73
N PHE A 53 4.19 7.03 -4.46
CA PHE A 53 4.10 5.76 -3.75
C PHE A 53 2.73 5.63 -3.12
N LEU A 54 1.94 4.68 -3.61
CA LEU A 54 0.74 4.21 -2.94
C LEU A 54 1.17 3.22 -1.86
N ARG A 55 0.91 3.57 -0.61
CA ARG A 55 1.30 2.82 0.58
C ARG A 55 0.09 2.27 1.29
N ILE A 56 0.20 1.00 1.69
CA ILE A 56 -0.78 0.31 2.54
C ILE A 56 -0.05 -0.13 3.80
N THR A 57 -0.51 0.34 4.95
CA THR A 57 0.01 -0.08 6.25
C THR A 57 -0.96 -1.04 6.89
N THR A 58 -0.43 -2.14 7.39
CA THR A 58 -1.19 -3.18 8.08
C THR A 58 -0.55 -3.51 9.41
N ARG A 59 -1.33 -4.06 10.33
CA ARG A 59 -0.87 -4.47 11.66
C ARG A 59 -1.29 -5.89 11.96
N ALA A 60 -0.36 -6.68 12.48
CA ALA A 60 -0.65 -8.01 13.00
C ALA A 60 -1.59 -7.90 14.21
N VAL A 61 -2.80 -8.45 14.07
CA VAL A 61 -3.77 -8.61 15.15
C VAL A 61 -3.62 -9.97 15.82
N GLU A 62 -3.15 -10.98 15.07
CA GLU A 62 -2.82 -12.32 15.57
C GLU A 62 -1.49 -12.79 14.97
N GLY A 63 -0.65 -13.42 15.78
CA GLY A 63 0.68 -13.88 15.34
C GLY A 63 1.69 -12.73 15.13
N LYS A 64 2.67 -12.98 14.26
CA LYS A 64 3.80 -12.09 13.93
C LYS A 64 4.22 -12.32 12.49
N LEU A 65 4.88 -11.33 11.87
CA LEU A 65 5.29 -11.32 10.45
C LEU A 65 6.38 -12.36 10.07
N GLU A 66 6.70 -13.28 10.97
CA GLU A 66 7.54 -14.46 10.73
C GLU A 66 6.72 -15.70 10.32
N ASN A 67 5.40 -15.66 10.50
CA ASN A 67 4.48 -16.73 10.15
C ASN A 67 3.52 -16.27 9.04
N PRO A 68 3.43 -16.96 7.87
CA PRO A 68 2.46 -16.64 6.83
C PRO A 68 1.00 -16.68 7.30
N ASP A 69 0.68 -17.45 8.35
CA ASP A 69 -0.68 -17.55 8.89
C ASP A 69 -1.03 -16.41 9.87
N ALA A 70 -0.12 -15.45 10.11
CA ALA A 70 -0.41 -14.31 10.96
C ALA A 70 -1.54 -13.48 10.35
N ILE A 71 -2.52 -13.08 11.17
CA ILE A 71 -3.65 -12.26 10.70
C ILE A 71 -3.27 -10.79 10.82
N LEU A 72 -3.33 -10.08 9.70
CA LEU A 72 -3.07 -8.64 9.63
C LEU A 72 -4.36 -7.90 9.28
N GLU A 73 -4.52 -6.71 9.85
CA GLU A 73 -5.59 -5.77 9.54
C GLU A 73 -5.00 -4.55 8.82
N VAL A 74 -5.64 -4.10 7.75
CA VAL A 74 -5.25 -2.87 7.05
C VAL A 74 -5.64 -1.65 7.89
N GLU A 75 -4.66 -0.86 8.33
CA GLU A 75 -4.87 0.34 9.15
C GLU A 75 -5.15 1.58 8.28
N ALA A 76 -4.37 1.77 7.22
CA ALA A 76 -4.47 2.97 6.39
C ALA A 76 -3.94 2.73 4.97
N VAL A 77 -4.51 3.48 4.03
CA VAL A 77 -4.05 3.58 2.65
C VAL A 77 -3.81 5.04 2.34
N TYR A 78 -2.63 5.36 1.80
CA TYR A 78 -2.24 6.73 1.52
C TYR A 78 -1.24 6.81 0.38
N ILE A 79 -1.14 7.98 -0.23
CA ILE A 79 -0.23 8.25 -1.33
C ILE A 79 0.65 9.45 -1.01
N GLY A 80 1.94 9.35 -1.38
CA GLY A 80 2.91 10.42 -1.26
C GLY A 80 3.76 10.54 -2.52
N ARG A 81 4.27 11.75 -2.77
CA ARG A 81 5.20 12.06 -3.85
C ARG A 81 6.63 11.86 -3.36
N ALA A 82 7.46 11.20 -4.16
CA ALA A 82 8.88 11.05 -3.87
C ALA A 82 9.56 12.42 -3.87
N THR A 83 10.39 12.65 -2.85
CA THR A 83 11.28 13.82 -2.80
C THR A 83 12.72 13.33 -2.70
N PHE A 84 13.58 13.85 -3.57
CA PHE A 84 14.99 13.52 -3.53
C PHE A 84 15.66 14.18 -2.31
N PRO A 85 16.60 13.52 -1.61
CA PRO A 85 17.17 12.20 -1.92
C PRO A 85 16.36 11.00 -1.42
N HIS A 86 15.67 11.10 -0.27
CA HIS A 86 15.05 9.93 0.38
C HIS A 86 13.74 10.26 1.12
N GLY A 87 12.97 11.25 0.67
CA GLY A 87 11.74 11.70 1.32
C GLY A 87 10.46 11.29 0.61
N LEU A 88 9.36 11.34 1.36
CA LEU A 88 8.00 11.29 0.82
C LEU A 88 7.24 12.52 1.30
N ASP A 89 6.67 13.24 0.35
CA ASP A 89 5.81 14.39 0.57
C ASP A 89 4.35 13.96 0.42
N TYR A 90 3.62 14.02 1.54
CA TYR A 90 2.22 13.62 1.62
C TYR A 90 1.25 14.81 1.49
N GLU A 91 1.75 16.04 1.51
CA GLU A 91 0.94 17.27 1.51
C GLU A 91 0.78 17.84 0.11
N SER A 92 1.74 17.57 -0.79
CA SER A 92 1.64 17.98 -2.19
C SER A 92 0.39 17.41 -2.88
N PRO A 93 -0.27 18.21 -3.74
CA PRO A 93 -1.36 17.71 -4.55
C PRO A 93 -0.89 16.61 -5.50
N ILE A 94 -1.68 15.55 -5.62
CA ILE A 94 -1.41 14.42 -6.48
C ILE A 94 -2.12 14.64 -7.82
N PRO A 95 -1.44 14.51 -8.98
CA PRO A 95 -2.10 14.61 -10.28
C PRO A 95 -3.23 13.60 -10.42
N GLU A 96 -4.35 14.02 -11.02
CA GLU A 96 -5.55 13.20 -11.18
C GLU A 96 -5.28 11.84 -11.88
N PRO A 97 -4.46 11.74 -12.94
CA PRO A 97 -4.16 10.43 -13.56
C PRO A 97 -3.47 9.45 -12.60
N ILE A 98 -2.60 9.96 -11.71
CA ILE A 98 -1.92 9.16 -10.71
C ILE A 98 -2.89 8.73 -9.62
N LEU A 99 -3.74 9.65 -9.16
CA LEU A 99 -4.76 9.36 -8.15
C LEU A 99 -5.77 8.31 -8.64
N ASN A 100 -6.20 8.40 -9.90
CA ASN A 100 -7.09 7.43 -10.52
C ASN A 100 -6.44 6.04 -10.60
N THR A 101 -5.17 5.98 -11.03
CA THR A 101 -4.39 4.73 -11.06
C THR A 101 -4.24 4.14 -9.66
N ALA A 102 -3.90 4.96 -8.65
CA ALA A 102 -3.76 4.53 -7.27
C ALA A 102 -5.08 3.96 -6.71
N THR A 103 -6.19 4.63 -6.96
CA THR A 103 -7.53 4.20 -6.55
C THR A 103 -7.90 2.88 -7.21
N GLN A 104 -7.66 2.74 -8.51
CA GLN A 104 -7.90 1.50 -9.24
C GLN A 104 -7.10 0.33 -8.65
N ARG A 105 -5.80 0.53 -8.39
CA ARG A 105 -4.92 -0.49 -7.80
C ARG A 105 -5.37 -0.92 -6.41
N ALA A 106 -5.82 0.03 -5.58
CA ALA A 106 -6.39 -0.27 -4.27
C ALA A 106 -7.68 -1.12 -4.39
N GLN A 107 -8.55 -0.82 -5.35
CA GLN A 107 -9.76 -1.60 -5.61
C GLN A 107 -9.47 -3.00 -6.15
N GLU A 108 -8.46 -3.15 -7.02
CA GLU A 108 -7.99 -4.45 -7.51
C GLU A 108 -7.46 -5.30 -6.36
N LEU A 109 -6.66 -4.72 -5.46
CA LEU A 109 -6.17 -5.43 -4.28
C LEU A 109 -7.33 -5.88 -3.39
N LYS A 110 -8.31 -4.99 -3.15
CA LYS A 110 -9.50 -5.32 -2.36
C LYS A 110 -10.22 -6.56 -2.92
N LYS A 111 -10.35 -6.66 -4.24
CA LYS A 111 -10.99 -7.81 -4.90
C LYS A 111 -10.19 -9.10 -4.75
N LEU A 112 -8.87 -9.03 -4.66
CA LEU A 112 -8.03 -10.20 -4.41
C LEU A 112 -8.13 -10.67 -2.95
N LEU A 113 -8.34 -9.75 -2.01
CA LEU A 113 -8.46 -10.03 -0.58
C LEU A 113 -9.88 -10.44 -0.12
N SER A 114 -10.88 -10.36 -1.01
CA SER A 114 -12.28 -10.71 -0.74
C SER A 114 -12.63 -12.08 -1.31
#